data_AF-A0A1V9XVK1-F1
#
_entry.id   AF-A0A1V9XVK1-F1
#
_cell.length_a   1.000
_cell.length_b   1.000
_cell.length_c   1.000
_cell.angle_alpha   90.00
_cell.angle_beta   90.00
_cell.angle_gamma   90.00
#
_symmetry.space_group_name_H-M   'P 1'
#
loop_
_entity.id
_entity.type
_entity.pdbx_description
1 polymer ?
#
loop_
_entity_poly.entity_id
_entity_poly.type
_entity_poly.pdbx_seq_one_letter_code
_entity_poly.pdbx_strand_id
1 'polypeptide(L)' 'MTNGNSGIALPADAPSPRLCHLRKWADFNGYGFNLHADKAKHTQFVGVVDPNSPAESAGMKRNDKIIE' A
#
# COMPACT_ATOMS: atom_id res chain seq x y z
N MET A 1 33.59 0.46 -12.04
CA MET A 1 32.77 0.79 -10.86
C MET A 1 31.33 0.99 -11.36
N THR A 2 30.57 -0.09 -11.54
CA THR A 2 29.16 0.02 -11.95
C THR A 2 28.33 0.21 -10.69
N ASN A 3 27.96 1.46 -10.43
CA ASN A 3 27.12 1.84 -9.30
C ASN A 3 25.81 1.05 -9.33
N GLY A 4 25.51 0.42 -8.20
CA GLY A 4 24.27 -0.28 -7.97
C GLY A 4 23.09 0.69 -8.04
N ASN A 5 22.19 0.42 -8.98
CA ASN A 5 20.82 0.90 -8.90
C ASN A 5 19.90 -0.30 -9.07
N SER A 6 19.73 -1.08 -8.01
CA SER A 6 18.65 -2.07 -7.92
C SER A 6 17.34 -1.38 -7.54
N GLY A 7 17.01 -0.28 -8.23
CA GLY A 7 15.66 0.26 -8.25
C GLY A 7 14.84 -0.64 -9.15
N ILE A 8 13.88 -1.38 -8.58
CA ILE A 8 12.91 -2.16 -9.36
C ILE A 8 12.25 -1.21 -10.35
N ALA A 9 12.63 -1.29 -11.63
CA ALA A 9 11.95 -0.59 -12.69
C ALA A 9 10.55 -1.18 -12.79
N LEU A 10 9.54 -0.38 -12.46
CA LEU A 10 8.15 -0.78 -12.67
C LEU A 10 7.92 -1.00 -14.17
N PRO A 11 7.09 -1.97 -14.57
CA PRO A 11 6.66 -2.13 -15.96
C PRO A 11 6.15 -0.80 -16.55
N ALA A 12 6.31 -0.60 -17.86
CA ALA A 12 5.88 0.64 -18.51
C ALA A 12 4.36 0.88 -18.43
N ASP A 13 3.58 -0.19 -18.24
CA ASP A 13 2.14 -0.20 -18.03
C ASP A 13 1.74 -0.20 -16.55
N ALA A 14 2.69 -0.07 -15.63
CA ALA A 14 2.40 0.00 -14.21
C ALA A 14 1.58 1.25 -13.87
N PRO A 15 0.57 1.13 -12.99
CA PRO A 15 -0.20 2.28 -12.54
C PRO A 15 0.69 3.29 -11.82
N SER A 16 0.37 4.57 -11.95
CA SER A 16 1.07 5.62 -11.21
C SER A 16 0.90 5.42 -9.70
N PRO A 17 1.95 5.67 -8.89
CA PRO A 17 1.86 5.66 -7.43
C PRO A 17 0.73 6.54 -6.92
N ARG A 18 0.09 6.11 -5.83
CA ARG A 18 -0.99 6.85 -5.18
C ARG A 18 -0.57 7.24 -3.77
N LEU A 19 -0.61 8.53 -3.47
CA LEU A 19 -0.39 9.02 -2.12
C LEU A 19 -1.71 8.98 -1.35
N CYS A 20 -1.87 7.99 -0.49
CA CYS A 20 -3.06 7.80 0.32
C CYS A 20 -2.83 8.37 1.72
N HIS A 21 -3.59 9.39 2.11
CA HIS A 21 -3.51 9.98 3.45
C HIS A 21 -4.46 9.27 4.42
N LEU A 22 -3.93 8.42 5.29
CA LEU A 22 -4.72 7.72 6.30
C LEU A 22 -4.87 8.56 7.56
N ARG A 23 -6.13 8.80 7.96
CA ARG A 23 -6.48 9.44 9.23
C ARG A 23 -7.44 8.54 10.01
N LYS A 24 -7.13 8.25 11.27
CA LYS A 24 -8.08 7.53 12.15
C LYS A 24 -9.37 8.32 12.32
N TRP A 25 -10.50 7.62 12.32
CA TRP A 25 -11.80 8.18 12.66
C TRP A 25 -12.16 7.85 14.11
N ALA A 26 -12.97 8.69 14.74
CA ALA A 26 -13.33 8.52 16.15
C ALA A 26 -14.33 7.38 16.39
N ASP A 27 -15.16 7.10 15.38
CA ASP A 27 -16.25 6.13 15.36
C ASP A 27 -15.91 4.83 14.62
N PHE A 28 -14.65 4.67 14.18
CA PHE A 28 -14.17 3.46 13.51
C PHE A 28 -13.01 2.83 14.28
N ASN A 29 -13.09 1.52 14.54
CA ASN A 29 -12.00 0.82 15.21
C ASN A 29 -10.84 0.52 14.26
N GLY A 30 -9.74 1.28 14.39
CA GLY A 30 -8.54 1.10 13.56
C GLY A 30 -8.62 1.85 12.23
N TYR A 31 -8.05 1.26 11.17
CA TYR A 31 -8.00 1.88 9.83
C TYR A 31 -8.86 1.14 8.79
N GLY A 32 -9.29 -0.08 9.08
CA GLY A 32 -10.12 -0.90 8.18
C GLY A 32 -9.36 -1.53 7.02
N PHE A 33 -8.13 -1.98 7.25
CA PHE A 33 -7.43 -2.85 6.30
C PHE A 33 -6.50 -3.83 7.03
N ASN A 34 -6.15 -4.94 6.35
CA ASN A 34 -5.10 -5.84 6.81
C ASN A 34 -3.78 -5.57 6.06
N LEU A 35 -2.66 -5.71 6.75
CA LEU A 35 -1.34 -5.61 6.15
C LEU A 35 -0.75 -7.01 5.98
N HIS A 36 -0.40 -7.38 4.75
CA HIS A 36 0.32 -8.62 4.44
C HIS A 36 1.79 -8.29 4.15
N ALA A 37 2.70 -8.86 4.93
CA ALA A 37 4.14 -8.67 4.73
C ALA A 37 4.77 -9.94 4.18
N ASP A 38 5.40 -9.84 3.01
CA ASP A 38 6.30 -10.87 2.48
C ASP A 38 7.72 -10.54 2.94
N LYS A 39 8.17 -11.23 4.00
CA LYS A 39 9.49 -11.04 4.58
C LYS A 39 10.62 -11.42 3.62
N ALA A 40 10.41 -12.44 2.77
CA ALA A 40 11.43 -12.89 1.84
C ALA A 40 11.65 -11.89 0.70
N LYS A 41 10.58 -11.22 0.27
CA LYS A 41 10.62 -10.18 -0.78
C LYS A 41 10.73 -8.76 -0.23
N HIS A 42 10.87 -8.59 1.08
CA HIS A 42 10.85 -7.30 1.79
C HIS A 42 9.73 -6.37 1.28
N THR A 43 8.56 -6.93 1.01
CA THR A 43 7.45 -6.19 0.40
C THR A 43 6.20 -6.28 1.27
N GLN A 44 5.43 -5.21 1.29
CA GLN A 44 4.18 -5.11 2.04
C GLN A 44 3.03 -4.83 1.06
N PHE A 45 1.90 -5.49 1.30
CA PHE A 45 0.70 -5.36 0.48
C PHE A 45 -0.55 -5.15 1.33
N VAL A 46 -1.50 -4.41 0.77
CA VAL A 46 -2.83 -4.22 1.35
C VAL A 46 -3.66 -5.47 1.12
N GLY A 47 -4.18 -6.05 2.21
CA GLY A 47 -5.11 -7.17 2.21
C GLY A 47 -6.53 -6.73 1.91
N VAL A 48 -7.49 -7.24 2.67
CA VAL A 48 -8.89 -6.77 2.59
C VAL A 48 -8.96 -5.33 3.11
N VAL A 49 -9.79 -4.52 2.46
CA VAL A 49 -10.16 -3.17 2.91
C VAL A 49 -11.63 -3.22 3.26
N ASP A 50 -11.97 -2.78 4.47
CA ASP A 50 -13.33 -2.80 4.98
C ASP A 50 -14.16 -1.67 4.35
N PRO A 51 -15.43 -1.89 4.02
CA PRO A 51 -16.29 -0.85 3.47
C PRO A 51 -16.59 0.23 4.51
N ASN A 52 -16.74 1.48 4.05
CA ASN A 52 -16.93 2.67 4.88
C ASN A 52 -15.83 2.86 5.93
N SER A 53 -14.60 2.49 5.59
CA SER A 53 -13.44 2.61 6.47
C SER A 53 -12.55 3.81 6.13
N PRO A 54 -11.69 4.24 7.07
CA PRO A 54 -10.64 5.21 6.77
C PRO A 54 -9.75 4.82 5.59
N ALA A 55 -9.39 3.54 5.46
CA ALA A 55 -8.55 3.04 4.38
C ALA A 55 -9.24 3.13 3.02
N GLU A 56 -10.52 2.77 2.93
CA GLU A 56 -11.31 2.92 1.71
C GLU A 56 -11.44 4.41 1.32
N SER A 57 -11.76 5.28 2.30
CA SER A 57 -11.87 6.71 2.06
C SER A 57 -10.54 7.37 1.67
N ALA A 58 -9.40 6.83 2.11
CA ALA A 58 -8.07 7.26 1.69
C ALA A 58 -7.69 6.73 0.28
N GLY A 59 -8.53 5.89 -0.31
CA GLY A 59 -8.34 5.30 -1.63
C GLY A 59 -7.46 4.06 -1.65
N MET A 60 -7.17 3.42 -0.51
CA MET A 60 -6.45 2.14 -0.51
C MET A 60 -7.24 1.05 -1.23
N LYS A 61 -6.54 0.18 -1.95
CA LYS A 61 -7.13 -0.96 -2.66
C LYS A 61 -6.43 -2.24 -2.29
N ARG A 62 -7.19 -3.34 -2.30
CA ARG A 62 -6.64 -4.68 -2.14
C ARG A 62 -5.54 -4.92 -3.18
N ASN A 63 -4.46 -5.56 -2.74
CA ASN A 63 -3.23 -5.86 -3.48
C ASN A 63 -2.36 -4.65 -3.83
N ASP A 64 -2.65 -3.46 -3.31
CA ASP A 64 -1.70 -2.35 -3.41
C ASP A 64 -0.37 -2.74 -2.75
N LYS A 65 0.73 -2.54 -3.46
CA LYS A 65 2.07 -2.61 -2.90
C LYS A 65 2.40 -1.28 -2.22
N ILE A 66 2.79 -1.35 -0.95
CA ILE A 66 3.23 -0.17 -0.20
C ILE A 66 4.68 0.15 -0.57
N ILE A 67 4.92 1.42 -0.90
CA ILE A 67 6.22 2.00 -1.24
C ILE A 67 6.36 3.34 -0.48
N GLU A 68 7.58 3.71 -0.10
CA GLU A 68 7.94 4.96 0.59
C GLU A 68 9.13 5.66 -0.07
#